data_AF-A0ABD4KF34-F1
#
_entry.id   AF-A0ABD4KF34-F1
#
_cell.length_a   1.000
_cell.length_b   1.000
_cell.length_c   1.000
_cell.angle_alpha   90.00
_cell.angle_beta   90.00
_cell.angle_gamma   90.00
#
_symmetry.space_group_name_H-M   'P 1'
#
loop_
_entity.id
_entity.type
_entity.pdbx_description
1 polymer ?
#
loop_
_entity_poly.entity_id
_entity_poly.type
_entity_poly.pdbx_seq_one_letter_code
_entity_poly.pdbx_strand_id
1 'polypeptide(L)'
;MFDIFGIKAKRQVRNLKQMLAERDGLIDDLVQKGAEAYRMECAREAHISGLNGQLIAVRRLANEMRDRVRSHGKTTAEHEFIRACMDIFNKGKKMSEHRFNYSMVQIKRERESLENSPEWEAAQ
;
A
#
# COMPACT_ATOMS: atom_id res chain seq x y z
N MET A 1 79.63 17.04 -2.69
CA MET A 1 78.58 17.98 -3.12
C MET A 1 77.26 17.24 -3.01
N PHE A 2 76.38 17.62 -2.07
CA PHE A 2 75.08 16.96 -1.91
C PHE A 2 74.12 17.44 -3.00
N ASP A 3 73.51 16.52 -3.75
CA ASP A 3 72.49 16.84 -4.75
C ASP A 3 71.14 17.12 -4.08
N ILE A 4 70.99 18.38 -3.66
CA ILE A 4 69.81 18.90 -2.97
C ILE A 4 68.57 18.90 -3.90
N PHE A 5 68.77 18.98 -5.21
CA PHE A 5 67.69 19.01 -6.19
C PHE A 5 67.07 17.62 -6.37
N GLY A 6 67.88 16.56 -6.44
CA GLY A 6 67.40 15.18 -6.47
C GLY A 6 66.60 14.76 -5.22
N ILE A 7 66.97 15.27 -4.04
CA ILE A 7 66.25 14.99 -2.77
C ILE A 7 64.87 15.64 -2.77
N LYS A 8 64.75 16.90 -3.23
CA LYS A 8 63.45 17.59 -3.33
C LYS A 8 62.52 16.89 -4.32
N ALA A 9 63.02 16.49 -5.48
CA ALA A 9 62.25 15.76 -6.49
C ALA A 9 61.71 14.41 -5.96
N LYS A 10 62.56 13.62 -5.28
CA LYS A 10 62.14 12.35 -4.66
C LYS A 10 61.05 12.53 -3.61
N ARG A 11 61.11 13.61 -2.82
CA ARG A 11 60.09 13.92 -1.80
C ARG A 11 58.76 14.30 -2.44
N GLN A 12 58.78 15.11 -3.50
CA GLN A 12 57.58 15.48 -4.25
C GLN A 12 56.91 14.25 -4.90
N VAL A 13 57.70 13.37 -5.53
CA VAL A 13 57.18 12.12 -6.12
C VAL A 13 56.54 11.23 -5.06
N ARG A 14 57.13 11.12 -3.87
CA ARG A 14 56.55 10.34 -2.75
C ARG A 14 55.21 10.93 -2.30
N ASN A 15 55.14 12.25 -2.13
CA ASN A 15 53.91 12.93 -1.73
C ASN A 15 52.80 12.75 -2.78
N LEU A 16 53.13 12.88 -4.08
CA LEU A 16 52.17 12.67 -5.16
C LEU A 16 51.66 11.23 -5.21
N LYS A 17 52.53 10.24 -5.01
CA LYS A 17 52.13 8.82 -4.91
C LYS A 17 51.19 8.56 -3.74
N GLN A 18 51.44 9.20 -2.60
CA GLN A 18 50.57 9.09 -1.43
C GLN A 18 49.20 9.71 -1.72
N MET A 19 49.16 10.92 -2.30
CA MET A 19 47.91 11.57 -2.68
C MET A 19 47.12 10.78 -3.74
N LEU A 20 47.80 10.10 -4.66
CA LEU A 20 47.17 9.20 -5.63
C LEU A 20 46.52 8.01 -4.93
N ALA A 21 47.25 7.34 -4.02
CA ALA A 21 46.71 6.22 -3.26
C ALA A 21 45.51 6.62 -2.39
N GLU A 22 45.55 7.80 -1.77
CA GLU A 22 44.42 8.37 -1.02
C GLU A 22 43.22 8.65 -1.93
N ARG A 23 43.45 9.14 -3.15
CA ARG A 23 42.38 9.36 -4.14
C ARG A 23 41.79 8.05 -4.66
N ASP A 24 42.61 7.05 -4.92
CA ASP A 24 42.14 5.75 -5.39
C ASP A 24 41.25 5.10 -4.33
N GLY A 25 41.63 5.16 -3.05
CA GLY A 25 40.77 4.69 -1.95
C GLY A 25 39.44 5.42 -1.85
N LEU A 26 39.41 6.74 -2.08
CA LEU A 26 38.17 7.51 -2.12
C LEU A 26 37.28 7.14 -3.32
N ILE A 27 37.88 6.83 -4.47
CA ILE A 27 37.15 6.38 -5.65
C ILE A 27 36.51 5.03 -5.38
N ASP A 28 37.26 4.09 -4.80
CA ASP A 28 36.74 2.76 -4.44
C ASP A 28 35.57 2.86 -3.45
N ASP A 29 35.70 3.71 -2.43
CA ASP A 29 34.61 3.99 -1.47
C ASP A 29 33.36 4.57 -2.15
N LEU A 30 33.55 5.50 -3.10
CA LEU A 30 32.44 6.10 -3.85
C LEU A 30 31.76 5.10 -4.77
N VAL A 31 32.53 4.24 -5.44
CA VAL A 31 32.01 3.17 -6.29
C VAL A 31 31.20 2.18 -5.45
N GLN A 32 31.71 1.80 -4.28
CA GLN A 32 31.01 0.89 -3.37
C GLN A 32 29.71 1.51 -2.86
N LYS A 33 29.73 2.76 -2.39
CA LYS A 33 28.53 3.49 -1.95
C LYS A 33 27.50 3.64 -3.08
N GLY A 34 27.96 3.90 -4.30
CA GLY A 34 27.11 3.95 -5.49
C GLY A 34 26.40 2.61 -5.76
N ALA A 35 27.14 1.50 -5.67
CA ALA A 35 26.59 0.16 -5.85
C ALA A 35 25.61 -0.25 -4.75
N GLU A 36 25.81 0.21 -3.51
CA GLU A 36 24.88 0.00 -2.39
C GLU A 36 23.60 0.82 -2.56
N ALA A 37 23.73 2.09 -2.94
CA ALA A 37 22.58 2.96 -3.22
C ALA A 37 21.69 2.40 -4.33
N TYR A 38 22.29 1.94 -5.44
CA TYR A 38 21.55 1.32 -6.53
C TYR A 38 20.79 0.06 -6.09
N ARG A 39 21.43 -0.80 -5.28
CA ARG A 39 20.78 -2.01 -4.74
C ARG A 39 19.58 -1.67 -3.85
N MET A 40 19.70 -0.64 -3.01
CA MET A 40 18.59 -0.16 -2.18
C MET A 40 17.44 0.39 -3.03
N GLU A 41 17.74 1.10 -4.12
CA GLU A 41 16.73 1.64 -5.02
C GLU A 41 15.95 0.52 -5.72
N CYS A 42 16.62 -0.48 -6.29
CA CYS A 42 15.97 -1.65 -6.90
C CYS A 42 15.10 -2.41 -5.89
N ALA A 43 15.56 -2.59 -4.65
CA ALA A 43 14.78 -3.26 -3.60
C ALA A 43 13.52 -2.47 -3.24
N ARG A 44 13.62 -1.14 -3.20
CA ARG A 44 12.48 -0.24 -2.94
C ARG A 44 11.43 -0.34 -4.05
N GLU A 45 11.85 -0.33 -5.31
CA GLU A 45 10.94 -0.47 -6.46
C GLU A 45 10.21 -1.81 -6.44
N ALA A 46 10.92 -2.91 -6.17
CA ALA A 46 10.33 -4.24 -6.04
C ALA A 46 9.27 -4.28 -4.93
N HIS A 47 9.56 -3.66 -3.78
CA HIS A 47 8.62 -3.58 -2.65
C HIS A 47 7.37 -2.77 -3.01
N ILE A 48 7.52 -1.62 -3.67
CA ILE A 48 6.38 -0.79 -4.13
C ILE A 48 5.51 -1.57 -5.13
N SER A 49 6.12 -2.29 -6.06
CA SER A 49 5.41 -3.13 -7.02
C SER A 49 4.60 -4.23 -6.32
N GLY A 50 5.20 -4.92 -5.35
CA GLY A 50 4.53 -5.95 -4.54
C GLY A 50 3.33 -5.39 -3.75
N LEU A 51 3.50 -4.24 -3.10
CA LEU A 51 2.42 -3.56 -2.37
C LEU A 51 1.27 -3.15 -3.28
N ASN A 52 1.57 -2.62 -4.47
CA ASN A 52 0.55 -2.25 -5.45
C ASN A 52 -0.25 -3.47 -5.92
N GLY A 53 0.40 -4.61 -6.14
CA GLY A 53 -0.27 -5.87 -6.47
C GLY A 53 -1.24 -6.32 -5.37
N GLN A 54 -0.81 -6.27 -4.10
CA GLN A 54 -1.66 -6.59 -2.95
C GLN A 54 -2.86 -5.63 -2.83
N LEU A 55 -2.64 -4.33 -3.03
CA LEU A 55 -3.71 -3.32 -3.00
C LEU A 55 -4.78 -3.58 -4.05
N ILE A 56 -4.39 -3.97 -5.27
CA ILE A 56 -5.33 -4.33 -6.35
C ILE A 56 -6.18 -5.53 -5.93
N ALA A 57 -5.57 -6.57 -5.35
CA ALA A 57 -6.29 -7.75 -4.87
C ALA A 57 -7.29 -7.41 -3.76
N VAL A 58 -6.89 -6.58 -2.78
CA VAL A 58 -7.78 -6.12 -1.70
C VAL A 58 -8.95 -5.30 -2.26
N ARG A 59 -8.70 -4.40 -3.22
CA ARG A 59 -9.78 -3.63 -3.88
C ARG A 59 -10.75 -4.53 -4.63
N ARG A 60 -10.25 -5.55 -5.32
CA ARG A 60 -11.09 -6.53 -6.01
C ARG A 60 -11.98 -7.29 -5.02
N LEU A 61 -11.40 -7.82 -3.93
CA LEU A 61 -12.17 -8.50 -2.89
C LEU A 61 -13.24 -7.59 -2.27
N ALA A 62 -12.90 -6.33 -1.99
CA ALA A 62 -13.85 -5.35 -1.46
C ALA A 62 -15.01 -5.08 -2.43
N ASN A 63 -14.74 -5.02 -3.74
CA ASN A 63 -15.78 -4.89 -4.75
C ASN A 63 -16.66 -6.14 -4.84
N GLU A 64 -16.07 -7.34 -4.82
CA GLU A 64 -16.83 -8.60 -4.82
C GLU A 64 -17.73 -8.72 -3.58
N MET A 65 -17.23 -8.33 -2.39
CA MET A 65 -18.04 -8.26 -1.18
C MET A 65 -19.16 -7.22 -1.30
N ARG A 66 -18.89 -6.05 -1.89
CA ARG A 66 -19.90 -5.02 -2.14
C ARG A 66 -21.00 -5.53 -3.07
N ASP A 67 -20.62 -6.20 -4.15
CA ASP A 67 -21.57 -6.72 -5.14
C ASP A 67 -22.39 -7.87 -4.56
N ARG A 68 -21.80 -8.71 -3.71
CA ARG A 68 -22.54 -9.70 -2.91
C ARG A 68 -23.53 -9.03 -1.97
N VAL A 69 -23.11 -8.04 -1.20
CA VAL A 69 -24.00 -7.31 -0.29
C VAL A 69 -25.15 -6.65 -1.06
N ARG A 70 -24.88 -6.08 -2.25
CA ARG A 70 -25.90 -5.52 -3.14
C ARG A 70 -26.83 -6.58 -3.72
N SER A 71 -26.31 -7.74 -4.12
CA SER A 71 -27.13 -8.83 -4.67
C SER A 71 -27.95 -9.57 -3.61
N HIS A 72 -27.58 -9.43 -2.33
CA HIS A 72 -28.28 -10.04 -1.19
C HIS A 72 -29.22 -9.08 -0.45
N GLY A 73 -29.26 -7.79 -0.83
CA GLY A 73 -30.32 -6.89 -0.39
C GLY A 73 -31.63 -7.29 -1.07
N LYS A 74 -32.40 -8.18 -0.44
CA LYS A 74 -33.71 -8.61 -0.94
C LYS A 74 -34.79 -7.58 -0.62
N THR A 75 -34.56 -6.76 0.40
CA THR A 75 -35.55 -5.79 0.88
C THR A 75 -35.11 -4.33 0.67
N THR A 76 -36.06 -3.40 0.75
CA THR A 76 -35.79 -1.95 0.61
C THR A 76 -34.96 -1.44 1.80
N ALA A 77 -35.25 -1.89 3.02
CA ALA A 77 -34.49 -1.55 4.21
C ALA A 77 -33.03 -2.00 4.12
N GLU A 78 -32.74 -3.15 3.51
CA GLU A 78 -31.36 -3.62 3.29
C GLU A 78 -30.62 -2.70 2.31
N HIS A 79 -31.26 -2.30 1.22
CA HIS A 79 -30.67 -1.35 0.27
C HIS A 79 -30.38 0.01 0.91
N GLU A 80 -31.28 0.52 1.75
CA GLU A 80 -31.08 1.77 2.48
C GLU A 80 -29.94 1.67 3.50
N PHE A 81 -29.87 0.54 4.22
CA PHE A 81 -28.78 0.28 5.16
C PHE A 81 -27.43 0.18 4.45
N ILE A 82 -27.36 -0.51 3.31
CA ILE A 82 -26.15 -0.61 2.48
C ILE A 82 -25.72 0.78 1.99
N ARG A 83 -26.68 1.62 1.57
CA ARG A 83 -26.40 3.01 1.17
C ARG A 83 -25.82 3.81 2.34
N ALA A 84 -26.36 3.66 3.54
CA ALA A 84 -25.83 4.30 4.73
C ALA A 84 -24.39 3.84 5.01
N CYS A 85 -24.10 2.53 4.96
CA CYS A 85 -22.75 1.98 5.11
C CYS A 85 -21.76 2.53 4.06
N MET A 86 -22.20 2.71 2.82
CA MET A 86 -21.39 3.33 1.77
C MET A 86 -21.09 4.81 2.03
N ASP A 87 -22.03 5.55 2.62
CA ASP A 87 -21.78 6.92 3.06
C ASP A 87 -20.77 7.00 4.23
N ILE A 88 -20.78 6.04 5.15
CA ILE A 88 -19.75 5.93 6.19
C ILE A 88 -18.38 5.70 5.55
N PHE A 89 -18.30 4.75 4.61
CA PHE A 89 -17.05 4.40 3.94
C PHE A 89 -16.48 5.55 3.11
N ASN A 90 -17.32 6.22 2.30
CA ASN A 90 -16.87 7.26 1.38
C ASN A 90 -16.65 8.62 2.06
N LYS A 91 -17.46 8.95 3.09
CA LYS A 91 -17.50 10.31 3.67
C LYS A 91 -17.09 10.34 5.14
N GLY A 92 -16.78 9.19 5.75
CA GLY A 92 -16.44 9.08 7.17
C GLY A 92 -17.60 9.41 8.13
N LYS A 93 -18.83 9.55 7.63
CA LYS A 93 -19.99 9.89 8.48
C LYS A 93 -20.35 8.70 9.36
N LYS A 94 -20.12 8.80 10.67
CA LYS A 94 -20.54 7.75 11.62
C LYS A 94 -22.07 7.71 11.72
N MET A 95 -22.63 6.51 11.80
CA MET A 95 -24.04 6.28 12.11
C MET A 95 -24.21 6.15 13.63
N SER A 96 -25.30 6.72 14.18
CA SER A 96 -25.62 6.55 15.59
C SER A 96 -26.11 5.13 15.87
N GLU A 97 -25.85 4.64 17.08
CA GLU A 97 -26.28 3.31 17.53
C GLU A 97 -27.80 3.14 17.43
N HIS A 98 -28.57 4.17 17.79
CA HIS A 98 -30.03 4.16 17.64
C HIS A 98 -30.48 3.94 16.19
N ARG A 99 -29.82 4.62 15.24
CA ARG A 99 -30.13 4.48 13.80
C ARG A 99 -29.74 3.10 13.28
N PHE A 100 -28.61 2.57 13.73
CA PHE A 100 -28.19 1.21 13.40
C PHE A 100 -29.23 0.18 13.88
N ASN A 101 -29.63 0.26 15.16
CA ASN A 101 -30.61 -0.65 15.74
C ASN A 101 -31.96 -0.57 15.01
N TYR A 102 -32.42 0.64 14.69
CA TYR A 102 -33.65 0.84 13.91
C TYR A 102 -33.56 0.17 12.53
N SER A 103 -32.48 0.37 11.80
CA SER A 103 -32.29 -0.25 10.48
C SER A 103 -32.27 -1.78 10.57
N MET A 104 -31.63 -2.35 11.59
CA MET A 104 -31.62 -3.81 11.79
C MET A 104 -33.00 -4.37 12.10
N VAL A 105 -33.82 -3.66 12.87
CA VAL A 105 -35.22 -4.06 13.15
C VAL A 105 -36.07 -4.03 11.87
N GLN A 106 -35.91 -2.99 11.05
CA GLN A 106 -36.63 -2.87 9.78
C GLN A 106 -36.25 -3.98 8.79
N ILE A 107 -34.95 -4.29 8.67
CA ILE A 107 -34.47 -5.40 7.84
C ILE A 107 -35.09 -6.74 8.28
N LYS A 108 -35.13 -7.00 9.60
CA LYS A 108 -35.74 -8.23 10.13
C LYS A 108 -37.23 -8.32 9.79
N ARG A 109 -37.98 -7.23 10.01
CA ARG A 109 -39.41 -7.17 9.69
C ARG A 109 -39.68 -7.40 8.21
N GLU A 110 -38.92 -6.76 7.32
CA GLU A 110 -39.12 -6.93 5.88
C GLU A 110 -38.76 -8.35 5.42
N ARG A 111 -37.70 -8.96 5.96
CA ARG A 111 -37.37 -10.37 5.70
C ARG A 111 -38.44 -11.34 6.18
N GLU A 112 -38.94 -11.15 7.40
CA GLU A 112 -40.04 -11.96 7.94
C GLU A 112 -41.32 -11.81 7.09
N SER A 113 -41.58 -10.63 6.54
CA SER A 113 -42.74 -10.41 5.65
C SER A 113 -42.59 -11.11 4.30
N LEU A 114 -41.36 -11.21 3.76
CA LEU A 114 -41.09 -11.95 2.53
C LEU A 114 -41.19 -13.47 2.72
N GLU A 115 -40.73 -13.98 3.85
CA GLU A 115 -40.78 -15.42 4.18
C GLU A 115 -42.20 -15.91 4.48
N ASN A 116 -43.09 -15.02 4.91
CA ASN A 116 -44.50 -15.33 5.20
C ASN A 116 -45.47 -14.92 4.07
N SER A 117 -44.98 -14.55 2.88
CA SER A 117 -45.82 -14.16 1.74
C SER A 117 -46.38 -15.40 1.01
N PRO A 118 -47.70 -15.48 0.75
CA PRO A 118 -48.34 -16.63 0.07
C PRO A 118 -47.82 -16.91 -1.36
N GLU A 119 -47.14 -15.95 -1.98
CA GLU A 119 -46.60 -16.10 -3.35
C GLU A 119 -45.43 -17.09 -3.43
N TRP A 120 -44.77 -17.42 -2.31
CA TRP A 120 -43.70 -18.42 -2.27
C TRP A 120 -44.20 -19.86 -2.43
N GLU A 121 -45.45 -20.16 -2.05
CA GLU A 121 -46.05 -21.50 -2.17
C GLU A 121 -46.44 -21.85 -3.61
N ALA A 122 -46.59 -20.85 -4.48
CA ALA A 122 -46.95 -21.06 -5.90
C ALA A 122 -45.74 -21.31 -6.82
N ALA A 123 -44.50 -21.25 -6.29
CA ALA A 123 -43.26 -21.35 -7.05
C ALA A 123 -42.39 -22.58 -6.72
N GLN A 124 -42.92 -23.53 -5.94
CA GLN A 124 -42.33 -24.88 -5.76
C GLN A 124 -43.08 -25.91 -6.59
#